data_AF-A0A246GJQ1-F1
#
_entry.id   AF-A0A246GJQ1-F1
#
_cell.length_a   1.000
_cell.length_b   1.000
_cell.length_c   1.000
_cell.angle_alpha   90.00
_cell.angle_beta   90.00
_cell.angle_gamma   90.00
#
_symmetry.space_group_name_H-M   'P 1'
#
loop_
_entity.id
_entity.type
_entity.pdbx_description
1 polymer ?
#
loop_
_entity_poly.entity_id
_entity_poly.type
_entity_poly.pdbx_seq_one_letter_code
_entity_poly.pdbx_strand_id
1 'polypeptide(L)'
;MSALNSINSSEIEIILSTSHRHRFTITKWKEIFKNRGISFNKISRVRTNISTFQSRKSEIENWIHIKKLKPEEIIIIDDDKSLNGLSSDYKKRLILTNSYTGLKDATEINNVLSIKRRT
;
A
#
# COMPACT_ATOMS: atom_id res chain seq x y z
N MET A 1 14.24 13.33 -0.63
CA MET A 1 14.06 12.09 0.18
C MET A 1 12.66 11.57 -0.14
N SER A 2 12.46 10.25 -0.33
CA SER A 2 11.14 9.72 -0.68
C SER A 2 10.13 9.91 0.47
N ALA A 3 8.87 10.23 0.15
CA ALA A 3 7.78 10.32 1.14
C ALA A 3 7.66 9.06 2.00
N LEU A 4 7.91 7.87 1.41
CA LEU A 4 7.83 6.59 2.13
C LEU A 4 8.91 6.41 3.19
N ASN A 5 10.02 7.17 3.12
CA ASN A 5 11.05 7.12 4.15
C ASN A 5 10.65 7.87 5.44
N SER A 6 9.49 8.54 5.48
CA SER A 6 8.95 9.07 6.73
C SER A 6 8.45 7.99 7.68
N ILE A 7 8.30 6.76 7.19
CA ILE A 7 7.84 5.61 7.97
C ILE A 7 9.06 4.81 8.42
N ASN A 8 9.08 4.39 9.69
CA ASN A 8 10.13 3.50 10.19
C ASN A 8 10.07 2.16 9.46
N SER A 9 11.05 1.92 8.59
CA SER A 9 11.03 0.79 7.66
C SER A 9 11.34 -0.57 8.31
N SER A 10 11.76 -0.57 9.57
CA SER A 10 11.88 -1.78 10.38
C SER A 10 10.55 -2.29 10.93
N GLU A 11 9.52 -1.43 10.97
CA GLU A 11 8.21 -1.75 11.55
C GLU A 11 7.15 -2.10 10.50
N ILE A 12 7.48 -1.98 9.21
CA ILE A 12 6.52 -2.13 8.12
C ILE A 12 6.94 -3.18 7.10
N GLU A 13 5.92 -3.70 6.42
CA GLU A 13 6.03 -4.55 5.26
C GLU A 13 5.38 -3.86 4.06
N ILE A 14 6.11 -3.74 2.95
CA ILE A 14 5.51 -3.33 1.68
C ILE A 14 4.85 -4.54 1.05
N ILE A 15 3.54 -4.45 0.79
CA ILE A 15 2.78 -5.49 0.09
C ILE A 15 2.43 -4.96 -1.30
N LEU A 16 2.99 -5.57 -2.34
CA LEU A 16 2.74 -5.18 -3.72
C LEU A 16 1.37 -5.66 -4.20
N SER A 17 0.46 -4.72 -4.49
CA SER A 17 -0.88 -4.94 -5.07
C SER A 17 -0.92 -4.78 -6.60
N THR A 18 0.08 -4.12 -7.21
CA THR A 18 0.11 -3.84 -8.66
C THR A 18 -0.02 -5.10 -9.54
N SER A 19 -0.66 -4.98 -10.69
CA SER A 19 -0.73 -6.04 -11.71
C SER A 19 0.67 -6.52 -12.16
N HIS A 20 1.67 -5.65 -12.07
CA HIS A 20 3.06 -5.95 -12.42
C HIS A 20 3.84 -6.64 -11.29
N ARG A 21 3.23 -6.97 -10.15
CA ARG A 21 3.93 -7.52 -8.96
C ARG A 21 4.71 -8.80 -9.27
N HIS A 22 4.28 -9.56 -10.28
CA HIS A 22 4.94 -10.79 -10.74
C HIS A 22 6.03 -10.58 -11.80
N ARG A 23 6.16 -9.38 -12.38
CA ARG A 23 7.16 -9.06 -13.42
C ARG A 23 8.61 -9.23 -12.95
N PHE A 24 8.86 -9.02 -11.67
CA PHE A 24 10.18 -9.07 -11.07
C PHE A 24 10.19 -9.97 -9.84
N THR A 25 11.36 -10.50 -9.45
CA THR A 25 11.55 -11.19 -8.16
C THR A 25 11.42 -10.22 -6.98
N ILE A 26 11.25 -10.72 -5.76
CA ILE A 26 11.25 -9.84 -4.57
C ILE A 26 12.59 -9.12 -4.43
N THR A 27 13.71 -9.80 -4.68
CA THR A 27 15.05 -9.20 -4.70
C THR A 27 15.14 -8.06 -5.70
N LYS A 28 14.60 -8.23 -6.91
CA LYS A 28 14.60 -7.17 -7.93
C LYS A 28 13.69 -6.01 -7.56
N TRP A 29 12.54 -6.24 -6.92
CA TRP A 29 11.74 -5.15 -6.36
C TRP A 29 12.49 -4.38 -5.27
N LYS A 30 13.18 -5.07 -4.36
CA LYS A 30 14.04 -4.43 -3.34
C LYS A 30 15.10 -3.51 -3.99
N GLU A 31 15.76 -3.99 -5.05
CA GLU A 31 16.72 -3.20 -5.81
C GLU A 31 16.08 -1.97 -6.47
N ILE A 32 14.93 -2.15 -7.14
CA ILE A 32 14.19 -1.07 -7.81
C ILE A 32 13.83 0.06 -6.82
N PHE A 33 13.35 -0.30 -5.63
CA PHE A 33 13.03 0.67 -4.59
C PHE A 33 14.28 1.32 -4.00
N LYS A 34 15.34 0.54 -3.74
CA LYS A 34 16.63 1.07 -3.27
C LYS A 34 17.20 2.11 -4.24
N ASN A 35 17.13 1.85 -5.54
CA ASN A 35 17.56 2.77 -6.59
C ASN A 35 16.73 4.07 -6.64
N ARG A 36 15.52 4.06 -6.06
CA ARG A 36 14.67 5.25 -5.86
C ARG A 36 14.85 5.90 -4.49
N GLY A 37 15.87 5.48 -3.74
CA GLY A 37 16.13 5.95 -2.38
C GLY A 37 15.09 5.51 -1.37
N ILE A 38 14.32 4.44 -1.64
CA ILE A 38 13.31 3.88 -0.73
C ILE A 38 13.92 2.65 -0.07
N SER A 39 14.01 2.66 1.26
CA SER A 39 14.61 1.57 2.04
C SER A 39 13.58 0.90 2.94
N PHE A 40 13.43 -0.41 2.83
CA PHE A 40 12.59 -1.22 3.72
C PHE A 40 13.11 -2.64 3.84
N ASN A 41 12.75 -3.28 4.96
CA ASN A 41 13.29 -4.59 5.32
C ASN A 41 12.47 -5.72 4.70
N LYS A 42 11.15 -5.55 4.60
CA LYS A 42 10.21 -6.60 4.19
C LYS A 42 9.36 -6.15 2.99
N ILE A 43 9.39 -6.95 1.93
CA ILE A 43 8.46 -6.86 0.80
C ILE A 43 7.78 -8.21 0.63
N SER A 44 6.46 -8.20 0.42
CA SER A 44 5.72 -9.30 -0.14
C SER A 44 4.75 -8.84 -1.24
N ARG A 45 3.82 -9.72 -1.63
CA ARG A 45 2.84 -9.48 -2.69
C ARG A 45 1.50 -9.93 -2.19
N VAL A 46 0.45 -9.27 -2.66
CA VAL A 46 -0.89 -9.84 -2.57
C VAL A 46 -0.88 -11.17 -3.32
N ARG A 47 -1.24 -12.25 -2.61
CA ARG A 47 -1.34 -13.60 -3.19
C ARG A 47 -2.78 -13.86 -3.59
N THR A 48 -3.12 -13.33 -4.75
CA THR A 48 -4.43 -13.47 -5.39
C THR A 48 -4.21 -13.86 -6.84
N ASN A 49 -5.09 -14.70 -7.38
CA ASN A 49 -5.16 -14.89 -8.82
C ASN A 49 -5.80 -13.63 -9.42
N ILE A 50 -5.03 -12.88 -10.23
CA ILE A 50 -5.45 -11.60 -10.81
C ILE A 50 -6.75 -11.79 -11.61
N SER A 51 -6.93 -12.92 -12.29
CA SER A 51 -8.12 -13.19 -13.10
C SER A 51 -9.40 -13.37 -12.26
N THR A 52 -9.28 -13.51 -10.95
CA THR A 52 -10.42 -13.73 -10.04
C THR A 52 -11.10 -12.42 -9.64
N PHE A 53 -10.43 -11.28 -9.73
CA PHE A 53 -10.93 -10.01 -9.20
C PHE A 53 -11.23 -9.00 -10.31
N GLN A 54 -12.45 -8.45 -10.28
CA GLN A 54 -12.91 -7.46 -11.25
C GLN A 54 -12.40 -6.04 -10.95
N SER A 55 -11.81 -5.79 -9.77
CA SER A 55 -11.32 -4.46 -9.37
C SER A 55 -10.18 -4.56 -8.35
N ARG A 56 -9.34 -3.51 -8.24
CA ARG A 56 -8.34 -3.40 -7.17
C ARG A 56 -8.99 -3.39 -5.79
N LYS A 57 -10.16 -2.74 -5.65
CA LYS A 57 -10.97 -2.79 -4.44
C LYS A 57 -11.25 -4.23 -3.98
N SER A 58 -11.85 -5.05 -4.84
CA SER A 58 -12.24 -6.41 -4.46
C SER A 58 -11.04 -7.30 -4.16
N GLU A 59 -9.92 -7.11 -4.87
CA GLU A 59 -8.65 -7.80 -4.56
C GLU A 59 -8.13 -7.44 -3.17
N ILE A 60 -8.10 -6.14 -2.82
CA ILE A 60 -7.62 -5.64 -1.53
C ILE A 60 -8.56 -6.05 -0.39
N GLU A 61 -9.88 -5.94 -0.56
CA GLU A 61 -10.85 -6.37 0.45
C GLU A 61 -10.72 -7.86 0.75
N ASN A 62 -10.61 -8.69 -0.28
CA ASN A 62 -10.38 -10.12 -0.11
C ASN A 62 -9.05 -10.41 0.61
N TRP A 63 -7.97 -9.70 0.27
CA TRP A 63 -6.68 -9.86 0.95
C TRP A 63 -6.75 -9.49 2.44
N ILE A 64 -7.37 -8.34 2.75
CA ILE A 64 -7.60 -7.88 4.12
C ILE A 64 -8.41 -8.93 4.90
N HIS A 65 -9.49 -9.45 4.30
CA HIS A 65 -10.34 -10.47 4.91
C HIS A 65 -9.57 -11.76 5.22
N ILE A 66 -8.84 -12.31 4.25
CA ILE A 66 -8.03 -13.54 4.41
C ILE A 66 -6.95 -13.35 5.49
N LYS A 67 -6.33 -12.17 5.53
CA LYS A 67 -5.28 -11.85 6.50
C LYS A 67 -5.80 -11.40 7.86
N LYS A 68 -7.11 -11.17 7.99
CA LYS A 68 -7.76 -10.64 9.20
C LYS A 68 -7.12 -9.33 9.67
N LEU A 69 -6.67 -8.50 8.73
CA LEU A 69 -6.04 -7.21 9.03
C LEU A 69 -7.12 -6.25 9.52
N LYS A 70 -6.81 -5.49 10.57
CA LYS A 70 -7.61 -4.38 11.04
C LYS A 70 -7.22 -3.07 10.33
N PRO A 71 -8.10 -2.07 10.27
CA PRO A 71 -7.79 -0.78 9.67
C PRO A 71 -6.48 -0.16 10.20
N GLU A 72 -6.23 -0.27 11.50
CA GLU A 72 -5.05 0.30 12.15
C GLU A 72 -3.70 -0.32 11.75
N GLU A 73 -3.73 -1.50 11.12
CA GLU A 73 -2.56 -2.28 10.71
C GLU A 73 -2.14 -2.04 9.26
N ILE A 74 -2.95 -1.32 8.47
CA ILE A 74 -2.72 -1.14 7.03
C ILE A 74 -2.77 0.32 6.61
N ILE A 75 -1.96 0.68 5.61
CA ILE A 75 -2.11 1.90 4.82
C ILE A 75 -2.18 1.45 3.36
N ILE A 76 -3.15 1.95 2.63
CA ILE A 76 -3.35 1.62 1.21
C ILE A 76 -2.90 2.83 0.39
N ILE A 77 -1.97 2.63 -0.55
CA ILE A 77 -1.45 3.68 -1.43
C ILE A 77 -1.57 3.18 -2.85
N ASP A 78 -2.40 3.83 -3.65
CA ASP A 78 -2.70 3.42 -5.02
C ASP A 78 -3.35 4.59 -5.77
N ASP A 79 -3.36 4.56 -7.11
CA ASP A 79 -4.08 5.52 -7.95
C ASP A 79 -5.42 4.96 -8.48
N ASP A 80 -5.73 3.69 -8.19
CA ASP A 80 -6.96 3.04 -8.63
C ASP A 80 -8.21 3.59 -7.93
N LYS A 81 -9.07 4.26 -8.71
CA LYS A 81 -10.29 4.93 -8.23
C LYS A 81 -11.32 3.98 -7.61
N SER A 82 -11.29 2.67 -7.92
CA SER A 82 -12.21 1.69 -7.32
C SER A 82 -12.09 1.65 -5.80
N LEU A 83 -10.93 2.03 -5.25
CA LEU A 83 -10.67 2.07 -3.81
C LEU A 83 -11.51 3.11 -3.06
N ASN A 84 -12.12 4.06 -3.76
CA ASN A 84 -13.13 4.94 -3.14
C ASN A 84 -14.33 4.18 -2.58
N GLY A 85 -14.57 2.96 -3.04
CA GLY A 85 -15.64 2.09 -2.57
C GLY A 85 -15.30 1.21 -1.37
N LEU A 86 -14.10 1.34 -0.76
CA LEU A 86 -13.76 0.66 0.50
C LEU A 86 -14.71 1.10 1.63
N SER A 87 -14.92 0.25 2.63
CA SER A 87 -15.68 0.61 3.84
C SER A 87 -15.03 1.79 4.58
N SER A 88 -15.82 2.53 5.36
CA SER A 88 -15.42 3.80 5.97
C SER A 88 -14.08 3.74 6.71
N ASP A 89 -13.81 2.67 7.45
CA ASP A 89 -12.60 2.58 8.26
C ASP A 89 -11.34 2.27 7.44
N TYR A 90 -11.42 1.43 6.42
CA TYR A 90 -10.30 1.24 5.49
C TYR A 90 -10.12 2.43 4.55
N LYS A 91 -11.20 3.12 4.20
CA LYS A 91 -11.15 4.34 3.38
C LYS A 91 -10.41 5.48 4.09
N LYS A 92 -10.52 5.60 5.43
CA LYS A 92 -9.69 6.54 6.24
C LYS A 92 -8.20 6.21 6.19
N ARG A 93 -7.84 5.00 5.74
CA ARG A 93 -6.46 4.49 5.63
C ARG A 93 -5.95 4.47 4.18
N LEU A 94 -6.75 4.99 3.25
CA LEU A 94 -6.43 5.08 1.83
C LEU A 94 -5.79 6.44 1.52
N ILE A 95 -4.65 6.40 0.83
CA ILE A 95 -4.02 7.52 0.16
C ILE A 95 -4.20 7.28 -1.34
N LEU A 96 -5.24 7.87 -1.91
CA LEU A 96 -5.54 7.76 -3.34
C LEU A 96 -4.67 8.76 -4.10
N THR A 97 -3.59 8.28 -4.69
CA THR A 97 -2.61 9.12 -5.39
C THR A 97 -3.11 9.55 -6.77
N ASN A 98 -2.56 10.65 -7.28
CA ASN A 98 -2.76 11.02 -8.68
C ASN A 98 -1.85 10.17 -9.58
N SER A 99 -2.39 9.60 -10.66
CA SER A 99 -1.65 8.71 -11.58
C SER A 99 -0.45 9.36 -12.26
N TYR A 100 -0.43 10.68 -12.40
CA TYR A 100 0.67 11.44 -13.01
C TYR A 100 1.72 11.91 -11.99
N THR A 101 1.32 12.24 -10.76
CA THR A 101 2.23 12.82 -9.77
C THR A 101 2.61 11.88 -8.63
N GLY A 102 1.87 10.78 -8.43
CA GLY A 102 2.09 9.85 -7.32
C GLY A 102 2.00 10.52 -5.94
N LEU A 103 2.72 9.97 -4.97
CA LEU A 103 2.95 10.57 -3.65
C LEU A 103 3.93 11.75 -3.77
N LYS A 104 3.49 12.94 -3.38
CA LYS A 104 4.30 14.17 -3.44
C LYS A 104 5.20 14.34 -2.23
N ASP A 105 4.64 14.15 -1.04
CA ASP A 105 5.32 14.32 0.23
C ASP A 105 4.73 13.38 1.31
N ALA A 106 5.27 13.45 2.52
CA ALA A 106 4.89 12.59 3.63
C ALA A 106 3.62 13.06 4.37
N THR A 107 2.99 14.17 3.98
CA THR A 107 1.87 14.78 4.72
C THR A 107 0.69 13.83 4.80
N GLU A 108 0.27 13.22 3.69
CA GLU A 108 -0.86 12.29 3.66
C GLU A 108 -0.56 11.01 4.48
N ILE A 109 0.66 10.51 4.41
CA ILE A 109 1.13 9.37 5.20
C ILE A 109 1.04 9.70 6.69
N ASN A 110 1.57 10.85 7.10
CA ASN A 110 1.57 11.30 8.49
C ASN A 110 0.14 11.54 9.00
N ASN A 111 -0.74 12.07 8.16
CA ASN A 111 -2.16 12.25 8.48
C ASN A 111 -2.82 10.90 8.78
N VAL A 112 -2.66 9.90 7.91
CA VAL A 112 -3.21 8.54 8.11
C VAL A 112 -2.64 7.89 9.38
N LEU A 113 -1.32 8.03 9.62
CA LEU A 113 -0.67 7.50 10.83
C LEU A 113 -1.17 8.19 12.12
N SER A 114 -1.50 9.48 12.06
CA SER A 114 -2.00 10.24 13.22
C SER A 114 -3.40 9.84 13.67
N ILE A 115 -4.23 9.30 12.76
CA ILE A 115 -5.60 8.83 13.09
C ILE A 115 -5.57 7.74 14.16
N LYS A 116 -4.53 6.88 14.15
CA LYS A 116 -4.34 5.81 15.15
C LYS A 116 -4.17 6.35 16.59
N ARG A 117 -3.75 7.60 16.77
CA ARG A 117 -3.46 8.19 18.09
C ARG A 117 -4.68 8.82 18.77
N ARG A 118 -5.83 8.90 18.09
CA ARG A 118 -7.03 9.64 18.55
C ARG A 118 -8.20 8.75 18.98
N THR A 119 -8.03 7.43 18.93
CA THR A 119 -8.99 6.41 19.36
C THR A 119 -8.32 5.50 20.37
#